data_AF-Q7XQ75-F1
#
_entry.id   AF-Q7XQ75-F1
#
_cell.length_a   1.000
_cell.length_b   1.000
_cell.length_c   1.000
_cell.angle_alpha   90.00
_cell.angle_beta   90.00
_cell.angle_gamma   90.00
#
_symmetry.space_group_name_H-M   'P 1'
#
loop_
_entity.id
_entity.type
_entity.pdbx_description
1 polymer ?
#
loop_
_entity_poly.entity_id
_entity_poly.type
_entity_poly.pdbx_seq_one_letter_code
_entity_poly.pdbx_strand_id
1 'polypeptide(L)'
;MKGGGGGGKEAVTASILRFLLLLLLPLTALYFFYTLHLLLASAASSSSSSCPPDAASSSSSVRLSTNGTSAGAAAVTVAAGKKAPAAASTETTLQHVVFGIAASSRFWDKRKEYIKVWWRPRGAMRGYVWLDREVRESNMSTARTGLPAIRISSDTSGFPYTHRRGHRSAIRISRIVSETFRLGLPGVRWFVMGDDDTVFFPDNLLTVLNKFDHRQPYYIGSLSESHLQNIYFSYGMAYGGGGFAISRPLAEALARMQDGCIRRYPALYGSDDRIQACMAELGVPLTKHPGFHQYDVYGDLLGLLAAHPVAPIVTLHHLDVVQPLFPNAKSRPAAVRRLFDGPIELDPAGIMQQSICYDGGNRWTVSVAWGFAVLVSRGVMSPREMEMPARTFLNWYRRADYTAYAFNTRPLARSPCQKPAVYYLSSARRAAALRGGDTTVTRYERWRRANETRPACRWNIADPDAHLDHIVVLKKPDPGLWDRSPRRNCCRVLSSPKEGKKGGDKTMTIDVGVCRDGEFSQVV
;
A
#
# COMPACT_ATOMS: atom_id res chain seq x y z
N MET A 1 9.98 29.10 -71.83
CA MET A 1 9.03 30.07 -71.22
C MET A 1 9.09 29.90 -69.71
N LYS A 2 9.35 31.01 -68.99
CA LYS A 2 9.10 31.30 -67.56
C LYS A 2 9.54 30.21 -66.54
N GLY A 3 10.52 30.42 -65.66
CA GLY A 3 10.91 31.64 -64.96
C GLY A 3 10.36 31.61 -63.52
N GLY A 4 11.25 31.84 -62.54
CA GLY A 4 10.92 32.10 -61.14
C GLY A 4 10.67 30.82 -60.33
N GLY A 5 11.16 30.63 -59.12
CA GLY A 5 11.71 31.56 -58.13
C GLY A 5 11.49 30.86 -56.79
N GLY A 6 12.55 30.61 -56.02
CA GLY A 6 12.45 29.77 -54.83
C GLY A 6 13.51 30.03 -53.77
N GLY A 7 14.14 31.21 -53.77
CA GLY A 7 15.11 31.64 -52.75
C GLY A 7 14.51 31.94 -51.37
N GLY A 8 13.24 31.59 -51.12
CA GLY A 8 12.54 31.93 -49.88
C GLY A 8 12.68 30.91 -48.74
N LYS A 9 13.01 29.64 -49.02
CA LYS A 9 13.00 28.59 -47.98
C LYS A 9 14.23 28.58 -47.08
N GLU A 10 15.42 28.93 -47.59
CA GLU A 10 16.64 29.00 -46.78
C GLU A 10 16.66 30.19 -45.81
N ALA A 11 16.00 31.30 -46.17
CA ALA A 11 15.90 32.46 -45.29
C ALA A 11 15.05 32.18 -44.04
N VAL A 12 13.99 31.38 -44.17
CA VAL A 12 13.08 31.06 -43.05
C VAL A 12 13.72 30.10 -42.06
N THR A 13 14.42 29.05 -42.53
CA THR A 13 15.11 28.11 -41.64
C THR A 13 16.25 28.77 -40.86
N ALA A 14 17.03 29.65 -41.51
CA ALA A 14 18.05 30.44 -40.84
C ALA A 14 17.46 31.39 -39.77
N SER A 15 16.30 31.99 -40.05
CA SER A 15 15.59 32.85 -39.09
C SER A 15 15.08 32.07 -37.87
N ILE A 16 14.51 30.88 -38.07
CA ILE A 16 14.04 30.02 -36.97
C ILE A 16 15.21 29.55 -36.10
N LEU A 17 16.33 29.15 -36.72
CA LEU A 17 17.52 28.71 -35.97
C LEU A 17 18.12 29.86 -35.14
N ARG A 18 18.18 31.08 -35.70
CA ARG A 18 18.58 32.28 -34.94
C ARG A 18 17.63 32.57 -33.78
N PHE A 19 16.32 32.41 -33.97
CA PHE A 19 15.34 32.63 -32.91
C PHE A 19 15.46 31.58 -31.79
N LEU A 20 15.68 30.31 -32.14
CA LEU A 20 15.94 29.24 -31.16
C LEU A 20 17.24 29.47 -30.38
N LEU A 21 18.31 29.90 -31.06
CA LEU A 21 19.58 30.27 -30.41
C LEU A 21 19.42 31.47 -29.46
N LEU A 22 18.66 32.49 -29.87
CA LEU A 22 18.34 33.65 -29.04
C LEU A 22 17.49 33.31 -27.82
N LEU A 23 16.72 32.21 -27.86
CA LEU A 23 15.93 31.71 -26.71
C LEU A 23 16.74 30.79 -25.80
N LEU A 24 17.63 29.97 -26.35
CA LEU A 24 18.47 29.03 -25.60
C LEU A 24 19.60 29.73 -24.82
N LEU A 25 20.19 30.79 -25.37
CA LEU A 25 21.27 31.55 -24.70
C LEU A 25 20.86 32.14 -23.33
N PRO A 26 19.74 32.89 -23.19
CA PRO A 26 19.34 33.42 -21.89
C PRO A 26 18.89 32.32 -20.93
N LEU A 27 18.26 31.23 -21.41
CA LEU A 27 17.88 30.09 -20.56
C LEU A 27 19.10 29.34 -20.00
N THR A 28 20.13 29.15 -20.82
CA THR A 28 21.40 28.53 -20.38
C THR A 28 22.17 29.43 -19.43
N ALA A 29 22.21 30.75 -19.68
CA ALA A 29 22.79 31.71 -18.74
C ALA A 29 22.03 31.73 -17.41
N LEU A 30 20.70 31.76 -17.41
CA LEU A 30 19.88 31.73 -16.20
C LEU A 30 20.10 30.44 -15.40
N TYR A 31 20.20 29.30 -16.09
CA TYR A 31 20.52 28.02 -15.46
C TYR A 31 21.92 28.03 -14.83
N PHE A 32 22.92 28.56 -15.53
CA PHE A 32 24.29 28.67 -15.01
C PHE A 32 24.39 29.59 -13.78
N PHE A 33 23.71 30.75 -13.80
CA PHE A 33 23.67 31.64 -12.64
C PHE A 33 22.91 31.01 -11.46
N TYR A 34 21.83 30.27 -11.73
CA TYR A 34 21.08 29.57 -10.69
C TYR A 34 21.92 28.47 -10.04
N THR A 35 22.61 27.63 -10.82
CA THR A 35 23.49 26.57 -10.29
C THR A 35 24.70 27.16 -9.55
N LEU A 36 25.30 28.23 -10.06
CA LEU A 36 26.39 28.94 -9.38
C LEU A 36 25.93 29.54 -8.05
N HIS A 37 24.73 30.13 -8.00
CA HIS A 37 24.18 30.68 -6.76
C HIS A 37 23.85 29.56 -5.74
N LEU A 38 23.39 28.39 -6.20
CA LEU A 38 23.15 27.23 -5.32
C LEU A 38 24.47 26.71 -4.71
N LEU A 39 25.53 26.64 -5.51
CA LEU A 39 26.88 26.23 -5.08
C LEU A 39 27.48 27.24 -4.10
N LEU A 40 27.35 28.55 -4.38
CA LEU A 40 27.83 29.60 -3.48
C LEU A 40 27.04 29.64 -2.17
N ALA A 41 25.72 29.43 -2.20
CA ALA A 41 24.89 29.38 -0.99
C ALA A 41 25.22 28.17 -0.11
N SER A 42 25.61 27.04 -0.71
CA SER A 42 26.06 25.85 0.03
C SER A 42 27.50 25.99 0.56
N ALA A 43 28.37 26.74 -0.11
CA ALA A 43 29.70 27.10 0.42
C ALA A 43 29.65 28.16 1.54
N ALA A 44 28.72 29.12 1.47
CA ALA A 44 28.54 30.15 2.50
C ALA A 44 27.93 29.58 3.79
N SER A 45 27.14 28.51 3.71
CA SER A 45 26.57 27.85 4.89
C SER A 45 27.55 26.92 5.62
N SER A 46 28.73 26.67 5.06
CA SER A 46 29.77 25.83 5.69
C SER A 46 30.92 26.64 6.31
N SER A 47 30.88 27.97 6.28
CA SER A 47 32.01 28.82 6.72
C SER A 47 31.70 29.79 7.87
N SER A 48 30.56 29.69 8.55
CA SER A 48 30.24 30.58 9.68
C SER A 48 29.55 29.86 10.84
N SER A 49 30.35 29.20 11.69
CA SER A 49 30.03 29.06 13.11
C SER A 49 31.31 28.79 13.90
N SER A 50 32.05 29.87 14.15
CA SER A 50 33.06 29.95 15.21
C SER A 50 32.34 29.98 16.57
N CYS A 51 32.46 28.92 17.36
CA CYS A 51 32.20 28.97 18.79
C CYS A 51 33.56 29.06 19.53
N PRO A 52 33.74 30.02 20.45
CA PRO A 52 35.00 30.21 21.20
C PRO A 52 35.15 29.19 22.34
N PRO A 53 36.35 29.01 22.92
CA PRO A 53 36.63 27.95 23.88
C PRO A 53 36.41 28.43 25.33
N ASP A 54 35.70 27.63 26.13
CA ASP A 54 35.60 27.83 27.58
C ASP A 54 36.67 27.04 28.33
N ALA A 55 37.36 27.76 29.21
CA ALA A 55 38.43 27.30 30.07
C ALA A 55 37.92 26.78 31.42
N ALA A 56 38.54 25.68 31.86
CA ALA A 56 38.94 25.32 33.22
C ALA A 56 38.00 25.57 34.44
N SER A 57 37.47 24.47 34.99
CA SER A 57 37.47 24.08 36.43
C SER A 57 36.47 22.92 36.58
N SER A 58 36.65 21.82 37.30
CA SER A 58 37.67 21.27 38.20
C SER A 58 37.26 19.82 38.50
N SER A 59 38.23 18.93 38.72
CA SER A 59 38.17 17.64 39.47
C SER A 59 37.04 16.66 39.11
N SER A 60 37.30 15.45 38.60
CA SER A 60 37.99 14.39 39.35
C SER A 60 38.45 13.29 38.39
N SER A 61 39.74 12.98 38.44
CA SER A 61 40.43 11.99 37.63
C SER A 61 40.24 10.57 38.18
N VAL A 62 39.76 9.64 37.35
CA VAL A 62 39.97 8.20 37.53
C VAL A 62 40.84 7.72 36.37
N ARG A 63 42.09 7.34 36.69
CA ARG A 63 43.05 6.74 35.76
C ARG A 63 42.69 5.25 35.60
N LEU A 64 42.44 4.81 34.36
CA LEU A 64 42.59 3.41 33.98
C LEU A 64 43.96 3.25 33.31
N SER A 65 44.90 2.66 34.05
CA SER A 65 46.15 2.12 33.52
C SER A 65 45.93 0.66 33.13
N THR A 66 46.06 0.37 31.85
CA THR A 66 46.17 -0.97 31.28
C THR A 66 47.51 -1.59 31.65
N ASN A 67 47.50 -2.68 32.40
CA ASN A 67 48.60 -3.64 32.44
C ASN A 67 48.01 -5.05 32.34
N GLY A 68 48.45 -5.78 31.31
CA GLY A 68 48.03 -7.15 31.09
C GLY A 68 48.70 -8.10 32.07
N THR A 69 47.91 -9.04 32.58
CA THR A 69 48.39 -10.39 32.90
C THR A 69 47.18 -11.33 32.96
N SER A 70 47.37 -12.47 32.30
CA SER A 70 46.49 -13.63 32.21
C SER A 70 46.00 -14.17 33.55
N ALA A 71 44.71 -14.49 33.67
CA ALA A 71 44.19 -15.71 34.33
C ALA A 71 42.66 -15.69 34.41
N GLY A 72 42.03 -16.84 34.15
CA GLY A 72 40.75 -17.21 34.76
C GLY A 72 39.49 -16.83 33.97
N ALA A 73 39.02 -17.77 33.16
CA ALA A 73 37.64 -17.78 32.68
C ALA A 73 36.67 -17.86 33.88
N ALA A 74 35.87 -16.82 34.07
CA ALA A 74 34.68 -16.85 34.91
C ALA A 74 33.52 -16.24 34.11
N ALA A 75 32.56 -17.10 33.77
CA ALA A 75 31.33 -16.73 33.07
C ALA A 75 30.52 -15.75 33.93
N VAL A 76 30.31 -14.53 33.42
CA VAL A 76 29.30 -13.62 33.96
C VAL A 76 27.94 -14.04 33.41
N THR A 77 27.21 -14.82 34.20
CA THR A 77 25.80 -15.08 34.01
C THR A 77 25.02 -13.78 34.21
N VAL A 78 24.58 -13.17 33.10
CA VAL A 78 23.52 -12.15 33.14
C VAL A 78 22.25 -12.87 33.58
N ALA A 79 21.89 -12.72 34.85
CA ALA A 79 20.63 -13.19 35.37
C ALA A 79 19.49 -12.55 34.58
N ALA A 80 18.87 -13.33 33.71
CA ALA A 80 17.62 -12.99 33.06
C ALA A 80 16.57 -12.78 34.17
N GLY A 81 16.31 -11.53 34.50
CA GLY A 81 15.18 -11.16 35.35
C GLY A 81 13.92 -11.78 34.77
N LYS A 82 13.33 -12.72 35.50
CA LYS A 82 12.02 -13.31 35.20
C LYS A 82 11.00 -12.18 35.06
N LYS A 83 10.68 -11.80 33.82
CA LYS A 83 9.48 -11.02 33.52
C LYS A 83 8.31 -11.85 34.03
N ALA A 84 7.57 -11.33 35.01
CA ALA A 84 6.28 -11.88 35.39
C ALA A 84 5.45 -12.08 34.11
N PRO A 85 4.76 -13.23 33.95
CA PRO A 85 3.95 -13.44 32.76
C PRO A 85 2.88 -12.35 32.77
N ALA A 86 2.96 -11.43 31.81
CA ALA A 86 1.85 -10.52 31.55
C ALA A 86 0.63 -11.42 31.38
N ALA A 87 -0.35 -11.30 32.28
CA ALA A 87 -1.58 -12.09 32.26
C ALA A 87 -2.05 -12.19 30.81
N ALA A 88 -2.16 -13.42 30.29
CA ALA A 88 -2.42 -13.68 28.88
C ALA A 88 -3.64 -12.87 28.45
N SER A 89 -3.40 -11.76 27.76
CA SER A 89 -4.49 -10.90 27.30
C SER A 89 -5.27 -11.69 26.28
N THR A 90 -6.58 -11.79 26.45
CA THR A 90 -7.44 -12.45 25.46
C THR A 90 -7.25 -11.82 24.09
N GLU A 91 -7.43 -12.61 23.04
CA GLU A 91 -7.27 -12.14 21.66
C GLU A 91 -8.19 -10.94 21.37
N THR A 92 -7.68 -9.97 20.62
CA THR A 92 -8.46 -8.85 20.09
C THR A 92 -9.41 -9.37 19.01
N THR A 93 -10.69 -9.02 19.12
CA THR A 93 -11.75 -9.37 18.16
C THR A 93 -12.31 -8.07 17.57
N LEU A 94 -13.19 -8.15 16.56
CA LEU A 94 -13.84 -6.96 15.99
C LEU A 94 -14.70 -6.20 17.02
N GLN A 95 -15.11 -6.84 18.11
CA GLN A 95 -15.80 -6.18 19.21
C GLN A 95 -14.87 -5.30 20.05
N HIS A 96 -13.56 -5.48 19.97
CA HIS A 96 -12.56 -4.64 20.64
C HIS A 96 -12.08 -3.47 19.77
N VAL A 97 -12.50 -3.39 18.50
CA VAL A 97 -12.06 -2.37 17.53
C VAL A 97 -13.22 -1.43 17.22
N VAL A 98 -12.98 -0.12 17.22
CA VAL A 98 -13.95 0.88 16.75
C VAL A 98 -13.39 1.62 15.53
N PHE A 99 -14.16 1.62 14.43
CA PHE A 99 -13.80 2.33 13.21
C PHE A 99 -14.37 3.75 13.23
N GLY A 100 -13.52 4.76 13.03
CA GLY A 100 -13.89 6.14 12.75
C GLY A 100 -13.67 6.43 11.26
N ILE A 101 -14.75 6.41 10.47
CA ILE A 101 -14.69 6.57 9.02
C ILE A 101 -14.92 8.04 8.66
N ALA A 102 -13.92 8.69 8.08
CA ALA A 102 -14.01 10.06 7.63
C ALA A 102 -14.77 10.15 6.31
N ALA A 103 -15.89 10.86 6.30
CA ALA A 103 -16.71 11.02 5.11
C ALA A 103 -17.09 12.49 4.90
N SER A 104 -17.51 12.85 3.69
CA SER A 104 -18.15 14.13 3.41
C SER A 104 -19.52 13.92 2.78
N SER A 105 -20.50 14.71 3.22
CA SER A 105 -21.86 14.77 2.66
C SER A 105 -21.85 14.96 1.13
N ARG A 106 -20.87 15.71 0.61
CA ARG A 106 -20.65 15.93 -0.82
C ARG A 106 -20.37 14.66 -1.62
N PHE A 107 -19.62 13.72 -1.05
CA PHE A 107 -19.18 12.50 -1.75
C PHE A 107 -19.93 11.24 -1.29
N TRP A 108 -20.78 11.40 -0.27
CA TRP A 108 -21.44 10.31 0.44
C TRP A 108 -22.18 9.34 -0.49
N ASP A 109 -22.98 9.84 -1.42
CA ASP A 109 -23.79 8.99 -2.30
C ASP A 109 -22.96 8.05 -3.17
N LYS A 110 -21.74 8.45 -3.54
CA LYS A 110 -20.82 7.63 -4.32
C LYS A 110 -19.94 6.75 -3.43
N ARG A 111 -19.35 7.31 -2.37
CA ARG A 111 -18.28 6.65 -1.60
C ARG A 111 -18.81 5.66 -0.57
N LYS A 112 -20.04 5.84 -0.06
CA LYS A 112 -20.69 4.85 0.83
C LYS A 112 -20.76 3.45 0.23
N GLU A 113 -20.74 3.34 -1.10
CA GLU A 113 -20.74 2.05 -1.80
C GLU A 113 -19.47 1.22 -1.55
N TYR A 114 -18.33 1.84 -1.20
CA TYR A 114 -17.14 1.10 -0.75
C TYR A 114 -17.33 0.56 0.67
N ILE A 115 -17.88 1.38 1.58
CA ILE A 115 -18.16 0.97 2.97
C ILE A 115 -19.09 -0.25 2.99
N LYS A 116 -20.13 -0.25 2.16
CA LYS A 116 -21.06 -1.39 2.03
C LYS A 116 -20.42 -2.70 1.60
N VAL A 117 -19.21 -2.68 1.05
CA VAL A 117 -18.52 -3.90 0.60
C VAL A 117 -17.84 -4.62 1.76
N TRP A 118 -17.14 -3.89 2.62
CA TRP A 118 -16.31 -4.50 3.67
C TRP A 118 -16.94 -4.45 5.07
N TRP A 119 -17.91 -3.56 5.28
CA TRP A 119 -18.58 -3.42 6.57
C TRP A 119 -19.49 -4.61 6.87
N ARG A 120 -19.34 -5.21 8.05
CA ARG A 120 -20.23 -6.27 8.54
C ARG A 120 -21.35 -5.68 9.41
N PRO A 121 -22.62 -5.68 8.97
CA PRO A 121 -23.72 -5.03 9.68
C PRO A 121 -24.18 -5.84 10.92
N ARG A 122 -25.28 -5.40 11.55
CA ARG A 122 -25.96 -6.12 12.64
C ARG A 122 -25.08 -6.40 13.87
N GLY A 123 -24.21 -5.44 14.21
CA GLY A 123 -23.38 -5.52 15.42
C GLY A 123 -22.13 -6.39 15.29
N ALA A 124 -21.85 -6.98 14.12
CA ALA A 124 -20.63 -7.74 13.88
C ALA A 124 -19.35 -6.86 13.97
N MET A 125 -19.48 -5.56 13.71
CA MET A 125 -18.43 -4.55 13.82
C MET A 125 -18.95 -3.29 14.53
N ARG A 126 -18.03 -2.55 15.15
CA ARG A 126 -18.31 -1.28 15.85
C ARG A 126 -17.66 -0.13 15.13
N GLY A 127 -18.38 0.96 14.90
CA GLY A 127 -17.84 2.08 14.15
C GLY A 127 -18.88 3.12 13.76
N TYR A 128 -18.37 4.26 13.33
CA TYR A 128 -19.15 5.44 13.01
C TYR A 128 -18.62 6.10 11.75
N VAL A 129 -19.53 6.53 10.89
CA VAL A 129 -19.21 7.43 9.78
C VAL A 129 -19.35 8.86 10.28
N TRP A 130 -18.27 9.63 10.22
CA TRP A 130 -18.23 11.03 10.65
C TRP A 130 -18.35 11.96 9.45
N LEU A 131 -19.50 12.62 9.34
CA LEU A 131 -19.85 13.57 8.27
C LEU A 131 -19.74 15.03 8.74
N ASP A 132 -19.63 15.93 7.77
CA ASP A 132 -19.65 17.37 7.97
C ASP A 132 -21.08 17.92 8.11
N ARG A 133 -22.08 17.24 7.52
CA ARG A 133 -23.50 17.58 7.56
C ARG A 133 -24.36 16.32 7.47
N GLU A 134 -25.62 16.43 7.88
CA GLU A 134 -26.60 15.35 7.74
C GLU A 134 -26.86 14.97 6.27
N VAL A 135 -27.15 13.70 6.06
CA VAL A 135 -27.51 13.08 4.79
C VAL A 135 -28.77 12.24 4.99
N ARG A 136 -29.39 11.77 3.90
CA ARG A 136 -30.61 10.96 3.99
C ARG A 136 -30.47 9.77 4.94
N GLU A 137 -29.33 9.07 4.91
CA GLU A 137 -29.05 7.91 5.77
C GLU A 137 -28.84 8.26 7.26
N SER A 138 -28.61 9.53 7.62
CA SER A 138 -28.41 9.96 9.01
C SER A 138 -29.59 9.60 9.93
N ASN A 139 -30.81 9.66 9.38
CA ASN A 139 -32.07 9.42 10.10
C ASN A 139 -32.59 7.98 9.89
N MET A 140 -31.75 7.07 9.42
CA MET A 140 -32.12 5.67 9.12
C MET A 140 -31.44 4.72 10.10
N SER A 141 -32.11 3.62 10.48
CA SER A 141 -31.47 2.59 11.29
C SER A 141 -30.34 1.88 10.52
N THR A 142 -29.27 1.50 11.22
CA THR A 142 -28.15 0.74 10.64
C THR A 142 -28.59 -0.62 10.11
N ALA A 143 -29.65 -1.21 10.68
CA ALA A 143 -30.28 -2.42 10.17
C ALA A 143 -30.90 -2.21 8.77
N ARG A 144 -31.44 -1.03 8.49
CA ARG A 144 -32.03 -0.69 7.18
C ARG A 144 -30.96 -0.32 6.14
N THR A 145 -29.92 0.41 6.55
CA THR A 145 -28.90 0.90 5.61
C THR A 145 -27.79 -0.11 5.35
N GLY A 146 -27.54 -1.03 6.28
CA GLY A 146 -26.37 -1.90 6.25
C GLY A 146 -25.06 -1.16 6.50
N LEU A 147 -25.10 0.10 6.97
CA LEU A 147 -23.94 0.96 7.18
C LEU A 147 -23.64 1.15 8.68
N PRO A 148 -22.42 1.57 9.04
CA PRO A 148 -22.13 2.06 10.39
C PRO A 148 -23.04 3.24 10.76
N ALA A 149 -23.20 3.49 12.06
CA ALA A 149 -23.98 4.63 12.52
C ALA A 149 -23.34 5.94 12.06
N ILE A 150 -24.16 6.91 11.65
CA ILE A 150 -23.67 8.21 11.21
C ILE A 150 -23.59 9.16 12.42
N ARG A 151 -22.54 9.97 12.43
CA ARG A 151 -22.30 11.08 13.38
C ARG A 151 -21.91 12.32 12.61
N ILE A 152 -22.31 13.48 13.13
CA ILE A 152 -21.86 14.77 12.62
C ILE A 152 -20.69 15.22 13.49
N SER A 153 -19.55 15.52 12.87
CA SER A 153 -18.40 16.03 13.60
C SER A 153 -18.71 17.39 14.23
N SER A 154 -18.07 17.64 15.36
CA SER A 154 -18.25 18.90 16.08
C SER A 154 -17.67 20.09 15.31
N ASP A 155 -18.13 21.29 15.65
CA ASP A 155 -17.67 22.52 15.00
C ASP A 155 -16.14 22.72 15.19
N THR A 156 -15.50 23.20 14.13
CA THR A 156 -14.05 23.47 14.08
C THR A 156 -13.71 24.90 13.69
N SER A 157 -14.72 25.79 13.63
CA SER A 157 -14.55 27.21 13.28
C SER A 157 -13.51 27.92 14.16
N GLY A 158 -13.47 27.58 15.45
CA GLY A 158 -12.55 28.17 16.42
C GLY A 158 -11.09 27.74 16.32
N PHE A 159 -10.71 26.81 15.45
CA PHE A 159 -9.30 26.43 15.24
C PHE A 159 -8.67 27.24 14.11
N PRO A 160 -7.47 27.81 14.25
CA PRO A 160 -6.81 28.52 13.14
C PRO A 160 -6.44 27.57 11.99
N TYR A 161 -6.52 28.05 10.75
CA TYR A 161 -6.09 27.34 9.55
C TYR A 161 -5.45 28.32 8.56
N THR A 162 -4.17 28.14 8.24
CA THR A 162 -3.39 29.11 7.44
C THR A 162 -2.75 28.50 6.19
N HIS A 163 -2.86 27.18 5.98
CA HIS A 163 -2.27 26.53 4.80
C HIS A 163 -2.99 26.94 3.50
N ARG A 164 -2.26 27.50 2.54
CA ARG A 164 -2.84 28.10 1.32
C ARG A 164 -3.40 27.11 0.29
N ARG A 165 -2.87 25.88 0.24
CA ARG A 165 -3.27 24.85 -0.74
C ARG A 165 -4.14 23.73 -0.18
N GLY A 166 -4.35 23.70 1.13
CA GLY A 166 -5.10 22.63 1.77
C GLY A 166 -6.54 23.06 2.03
N HIS A 167 -7.35 22.19 2.64
CA HIS A 167 -8.74 22.48 2.94
C HIS A 167 -9.01 22.44 4.45
N ARG A 168 -9.76 23.44 4.95
CA ARG A 168 -10.08 23.57 6.39
C ARG A 168 -10.75 22.34 6.99
N SER A 169 -11.50 21.57 6.18
CA SER A 169 -12.12 20.31 6.63
C SER A 169 -11.11 19.28 7.17
N ALA A 170 -9.81 19.43 6.86
CA ALA A 170 -8.75 18.61 7.45
C ALA A 170 -8.72 18.71 8.99
N ILE A 171 -9.11 19.84 9.57
CA ILE A 171 -9.19 19.99 11.03
C ILE A 171 -10.28 19.06 11.59
N ARG A 172 -11.46 19.06 10.96
CA ARG A 172 -12.57 18.16 11.31
C ARG A 172 -12.12 16.69 11.25
N ILE A 173 -11.51 16.29 10.14
CA ILE A 173 -11.08 14.91 9.91
C ILE A 173 -10.03 14.49 10.96
N SER A 174 -9.09 15.38 11.31
CA SER A 174 -8.06 15.08 12.33
C SER A 174 -8.67 14.75 13.71
N ARG A 175 -9.85 15.28 14.03
CA ARG A 175 -10.50 15.08 15.33
C ARG A 175 -11.28 13.78 15.46
N ILE A 176 -11.48 13.02 14.36
CA ILE A 176 -12.35 11.83 14.35
C ILE A 176 -11.95 10.78 15.38
N VAL A 177 -10.65 10.51 15.57
CA VAL A 177 -10.19 9.55 16.57
C VAL A 177 -10.59 9.98 17.97
N SER A 178 -10.35 11.24 18.32
CA SER A 178 -10.70 11.78 19.64
C SER A 178 -12.20 11.97 19.82
N GLU A 179 -12.95 12.33 18.77
CA GLU A 179 -14.41 12.36 18.80
C GLU A 179 -14.98 10.95 19.02
N THR A 180 -14.43 9.93 18.37
CA THR A 180 -14.80 8.52 18.58
C THR A 180 -14.42 8.04 19.99
N PHE A 181 -13.27 8.44 20.52
CA PHE A 181 -12.86 8.14 21.89
C PHE A 181 -13.84 8.73 22.92
N ARG A 182 -14.27 9.98 22.74
CA ARG A 182 -15.20 10.68 23.64
C ARG A 182 -16.60 10.07 23.68
N LEU A 183 -16.95 9.16 22.78
CA LEU A 183 -18.18 8.36 22.88
C LEU A 183 -18.19 7.42 24.09
N GLY A 184 -17.06 7.19 24.76
CA GLY A 184 -17.00 6.45 26.03
C GLY A 184 -17.35 4.98 25.91
N LEU A 185 -17.15 4.39 24.73
CA LEU A 185 -17.62 3.03 24.47
C LEU A 185 -16.82 1.99 25.26
N PRO A 186 -17.48 1.01 25.91
CA PRO A 186 -16.80 0.03 26.74
C PRO A 186 -15.97 -0.96 25.89
N GLY A 187 -14.92 -1.52 26.51
CA GLY A 187 -14.11 -2.62 25.95
C GLY A 187 -13.30 -2.29 24.69
N VAL A 188 -13.25 -1.04 24.23
CA VAL A 188 -12.45 -0.65 23.05
C VAL A 188 -10.96 -0.77 23.37
N ARG A 189 -10.22 -1.50 22.54
CA ARG A 189 -8.76 -1.64 22.58
C ARG A 189 -8.07 -0.83 21.50
N TRP A 190 -8.71 -0.69 20.34
CA TRP A 190 -8.17 -0.03 19.16
C TRP A 190 -9.17 0.91 18.50
N PHE A 191 -8.69 2.08 18.10
CA PHE A 191 -9.38 3.08 17.31
C PHE A 191 -8.78 3.08 15.91
N VAL A 192 -9.57 2.73 14.91
CA VAL A 192 -9.12 2.60 13.52
C VAL A 192 -9.71 3.72 12.70
N MET A 193 -8.87 4.51 12.04
CA MET A 193 -9.28 5.61 11.17
C MET A 193 -9.06 5.21 9.70
N GLY A 194 -9.97 5.63 8.83
CA GLY A 194 -9.83 5.60 7.37
C GLY A 194 -10.86 6.51 6.72
N ASP A 195 -10.73 6.75 5.42
CA ASP A 195 -11.65 7.55 4.63
C ASP A 195 -12.85 6.72 4.12
N ASP A 196 -13.86 7.39 3.59
CA ASP A 196 -15.06 6.78 3.01
C ASP A 196 -14.83 5.99 1.72
N ASP A 197 -13.64 6.09 1.14
CA ASP A 197 -13.14 5.26 0.04
C ASP A 197 -11.97 4.34 0.44
N THR A 198 -11.66 4.22 1.74
CA THR A 198 -10.78 3.18 2.27
C THR A 198 -11.54 1.86 2.39
N VAL A 199 -11.01 0.81 1.77
CA VAL A 199 -11.51 -0.56 1.92
C VAL A 199 -10.65 -1.30 2.93
N PHE A 200 -11.23 -1.71 4.06
CA PHE A 200 -10.54 -2.50 5.08
C PHE A 200 -10.72 -4.00 4.84
N PHE A 201 -9.73 -4.79 5.22
CA PHE A 201 -9.80 -6.26 5.31
C PHE A 201 -9.86 -6.63 6.81
N PRO A 202 -11.06 -6.76 7.41
CA PRO A 202 -11.19 -6.77 8.87
C PRO A 202 -10.48 -7.93 9.57
N ASP A 203 -10.46 -9.13 8.97
CA ASP A 203 -9.77 -10.29 9.57
C ASP A 203 -8.24 -10.09 9.53
N ASN A 204 -7.71 -9.61 8.41
CA ASN A 204 -6.29 -9.27 8.27
C ASN A 204 -5.88 -8.13 9.20
N LEU A 205 -6.76 -7.15 9.43
CA LEU A 205 -6.53 -6.10 10.43
C LEU A 205 -6.40 -6.71 11.83
N LEU A 206 -7.28 -7.63 12.23
CA LEU A 206 -7.16 -8.30 13.52
C LEU A 206 -5.86 -9.09 13.65
N THR A 207 -5.47 -9.83 12.61
CA THR A 207 -4.19 -10.53 12.56
C THR A 207 -3.01 -9.59 12.85
N VAL A 208 -3.04 -8.35 12.33
CA VAL A 208 -2.00 -7.35 12.62
C VAL A 208 -2.09 -6.84 14.06
N LEU A 209 -3.29 -6.44 14.51
CA LEU A 209 -3.48 -5.85 15.83
C LEU A 209 -3.18 -6.83 16.97
N ASN A 210 -3.41 -8.13 16.77
CA ASN A 210 -3.09 -9.19 17.74
C ASN A 210 -1.59 -9.41 17.96
N LYS A 211 -0.72 -8.81 17.13
CA LYS A 211 0.74 -8.84 17.33
C LYS A 211 1.23 -7.81 18.36
N PHE A 212 0.37 -6.89 18.80
CA PHE A 212 0.74 -5.76 19.65
C PHE A 212 0.00 -5.80 20.99
N ASP A 213 0.70 -5.46 22.07
CA ASP A 213 0.06 -5.26 23.38
C ASP A 213 -0.80 -3.99 23.36
N HIS A 214 -2.11 -4.15 23.22
CA HIS A 214 -3.07 -3.05 23.13
C HIS A 214 -3.09 -2.10 24.35
N ARG A 215 -2.38 -2.43 25.44
CA ARG A 215 -2.22 -1.60 26.64
C ARG A 215 -1.04 -0.64 26.54
N GLN A 216 -0.24 -0.72 25.48
CA GLN A 216 0.86 0.19 25.19
C GLN A 216 0.46 1.21 24.11
N PRO A 217 1.05 2.41 24.07
CA PRO A 217 0.72 3.43 23.08
C PRO A 217 1.28 3.04 21.71
N TYR A 218 0.39 2.77 20.74
CA TYR A 218 0.75 2.37 19.39
C TYR A 218 0.01 3.22 18.36
N TYR A 219 0.75 3.70 17.36
CA TYR A 219 0.26 4.32 16.14
C TYR A 219 0.69 3.46 14.95
N ILE A 220 -0.21 2.66 14.40
CA ILE A 220 0.09 1.62 13.40
C ILE A 220 -0.51 2.01 12.05
N GLY A 221 0.28 2.04 11.00
CA GLY A 221 -0.17 2.35 9.64
C GLY A 221 0.97 2.28 8.64
N SER A 222 0.88 3.00 7.52
CA SER A 222 1.97 3.06 6.56
C SER A 222 2.05 4.41 5.85
N LEU A 223 3.15 4.57 5.13
CA LEU A 223 3.48 5.73 4.32
C LEU A 223 2.72 5.70 3.00
N SER A 224 2.80 6.81 2.26
CA SER A 224 2.39 6.85 0.87
C SER A 224 3.36 6.07 -0.01
N GLU A 225 2.85 5.46 -1.08
CA GLU A 225 3.64 4.89 -2.16
C GLU A 225 4.45 5.96 -2.92
N SER A 226 4.10 7.25 -2.79
CA SER A 226 4.83 8.36 -3.39
C SER A 226 5.97 8.87 -2.49
N HIS A 227 7.21 8.75 -2.99
CA HIS A 227 8.41 9.26 -2.32
C HIS A 227 8.32 10.77 -2.03
N LEU A 228 7.87 11.55 -3.02
CA LEU A 228 7.75 13.00 -2.88
C LEU A 228 6.67 13.40 -1.86
N GLN A 229 5.55 12.68 -1.80
CA GLN A 229 4.55 12.91 -0.76
C GLN A 229 5.17 12.71 0.63
N ASN A 230 5.91 11.63 0.84
CA ASN A 230 6.57 11.35 2.11
C ASN A 230 7.66 12.38 2.47
N ILE A 231 8.33 12.99 1.48
CA ILE A 231 9.26 14.12 1.71
C ILE A 231 8.51 15.37 2.14
N TYR A 232 7.41 15.72 1.45
CA TYR A 232 6.69 16.96 1.72
C TYR A 232 5.91 16.94 3.04
N PHE A 233 5.43 15.77 3.45
CA PHE A 233 4.68 15.59 4.69
C PHE A 233 5.56 14.97 5.76
N SER A 234 5.67 13.64 5.81
CA SER A 234 6.60 12.98 6.73
C SER A 234 6.75 11.48 6.44
N TYR A 235 7.96 10.96 6.60
CA TYR A 235 8.24 9.53 6.69
C TYR A 235 7.82 8.91 8.05
N GLY A 236 7.33 9.72 8.99
CA GLY A 236 6.77 9.29 10.27
C GLY A 236 5.23 9.40 10.34
N MET A 237 4.56 9.69 9.22
CA MET A 237 3.11 9.86 9.14
C MET A 237 2.43 8.59 8.59
N ALA A 238 1.42 8.07 9.28
CA ALA A 238 0.47 7.17 8.63
C ALA A 238 -0.49 8.01 7.79
N TYR A 239 -0.57 7.73 6.50
CA TYR A 239 -1.48 8.44 5.62
C TYR A 239 -2.94 8.08 5.93
N GLY A 240 -3.79 9.12 6.03
CA GLY A 240 -5.17 8.97 6.53
C GLY A 240 -6.02 8.05 5.65
N GLY A 241 -5.91 8.18 4.33
CA GLY A 241 -6.65 7.35 3.37
C GLY A 241 -6.19 5.89 3.36
N GLY A 242 -4.90 5.64 3.57
CA GLY A 242 -4.36 4.30 3.80
C GLY A 242 -4.86 3.67 5.09
N GLY A 243 -5.42 4.47 5.99
CA GLY A 243 -5.93 4.06 7.27
C GLY A 243 -4.82 3.78 8.28
N PHE A 244 -5.17 3.88 9.56
CA PHE A 244 -4.27 3.60 10.67
C PHE A 244 -5.04 3.16 11.91
N ALA A 245 -4.35 2.49 12.83
CA ALA A 245 -4.87 2.07 14.12
C ALA A 245 -4.12 2.77 15.27
N ILE A 246 -4.87 3.23 16.25
CA ILE A 246 -4.36 3.83 17.49
C ILE A 246 -4.85 2.98 18.67
N SER A 247 -3.93 2.57 19.56
CA SER A 247 -4.32 1.84 20.77
C SER A 247 -5.07 2.74 21.76
N ARG A 248 -5.88 2.15 22.63
CA ARG A 248 -6.70 2.89 23.60
C ARG A 248 -5.90 3.91 24.45
N PRO A 249 -4.75 3.56 25.06
CA PRO A 249 -3.97 4.52 25.84
C PRO A 249 -3.51 5.74 25.02
N LEU A 250 -3.16 5.51 23.75
CA LEU A 250 -2.75 6.60 22.85
C LEU A 250 -3.94 7.45 22.41
N ALA A 251 -5.10 6.85 22.13
CA ALA A 251 -6.32 7.60 21.81
C ALA A 251 -6.74 8.50 22.98
N GLU A 252 -6.59 8.01 24.21
CA GLU A 252 -6.84 8.77 25.42
C GLU A 252 -5.87 9.96 25.59
N ALA A 253 -4.57 9.72 25.40
CA ALA A 253 -3.56 10.79 25.43
C ALA A 253 -3.81 11.84 24.34
N LEU A 254 -4.10 11.40 23.11
CA LEU A 254 -4.47 12.25 21.99
C LEU A 254 -5.70 13.10 22.33
N ALA A 255 -6.79 12.49 22.83
CA ALA A 255 -8.03 13.21 23.13
C ALA A 255 -7.88 14.35 24.15
N ARG A 256 -6.89 14.25 25.06
CA ARG A 256 -6.55 15.30 26.02
C ARG A 256 -5.79 16.47 25.41
N MET A 257 -4.87 16.22 24.48
CA MET A 257 -3.93 17.23 23.97
C MET A 257 -4.25 17.76 22.58
N GLN A 258 -5.09 17.05 21.81
CA GLN A 258 -5.28 17.26 20.38
C GLN A 258 -5.73 18.68 20.03
N ASP A 259 -6.68 19.25 20.76
CA ASP A 259 -7.20 20.59 20.46
C ASP A 259 -6.09 21.66 20.64
N GLY A 260 -5.19 21.48 21.61
CA GLY A 260 -3.99 22.32 21.76
C GLY A 260 -2.97 22.11 20.65
N CYS A 261 -2.73 20.86 20.25
CA CYS A 261 -1.86 20.50 19.13
C CYS A 261 -2.35 21.14 17.81
N ILE A 262 -3.64 21.01 17.48
CA ILE A 262 -4.24 21.63 16.28
C ILE A 262 -4.00 23.15 16.25
N ARG A 263 -4.10 23.83 17.40
CA ARG A 263 -3.85 25.28 17.50
C ARG A 263 -2.40 25.67 17.26
N ARG A 264 -1.43 24.84 17.68
CA ARG A 264 0.01 25.08 17.45
C ARG A 264 0.42 24.90 16.00
N TYR A 265 -0.32 24.11 15.22
CA TYR A 265 0.03 23.75 13.85
C TYR A 265 -0.95 24.27 12.79
N PRO A 266 -1.37 25.55 12.77
CA PRO A 266 -2.37 26.03 11.83
C PRO A 266 -1.94 25.91 10.36
N ALA A 267 -0.62 25.88 10.14
CA ALA A 267 0.00 25.83 8.83
C ALA A 267 0.07 24.43 8.21
N LEU A 268 -0.29 23.34 8.90
CA LEU A 268 -0.24 21.98 8.33
C LEU A 268 -1.34 21.74 7.29
N TYR A 269 -1.04 20.91 6.28
CA TYR A 269 -1.89 20.73 5.11
C TYR A 269 -3.15 19.92 5.41
N GLY A 270 -2.94 18.68 5.86
CA GLY A 270 -3.93 17.62 5.96
C GLY A 270 -4.28 17.22 7.38
N SER A 271 -5.15 16.23 7.52
CA SER A 271 -5.56 15.67 8.81
C SER A 271 -4.51 14.72 9.39
N ASP A 272 -3.91 13.90 8.52
CA ASP A 272 -2.83 12.97 8.83
C ASP A 272 -1.56 13.70 9.26
N ASP A 273 -1.21 14.80 8.59
CA ASP A 273 -0.10 15.70 8.95
C ASP A 273 -0.27 16.22 10.38
N ARG A 274 -1.50 16.61 10.74
CA ARG A 274 -1.87 17.03 12.11
C ARG A 274 -1.82 15.91 13.12
N ILE A 275 -2.31 14.71 12.77
CA ILE A 275 -2.20 13.54 13.63
C ILE A 275 -0.72 13.23 13.90
N GLN A 276 0.12 13.22 12.87
CA GLN A 276 1.55 12.96 13.02
C GLN A 276 2.23 14.00 13.91
N ALA A 277 1.90 15.28 13.76
CA ALA A 277 2.42 16.32 14.65
C ALA A 277 2.02 16.07 16.12
N CYS A 278 0.76 15.67 16.38
CA CYS A 278 0.34 15.33 17.73
C CYS A 278 1.02 14.05 18.25
N MET A 279 1.28 13.06 17.39
CA MET A 279 2.05 11.86 17.76
C MET A 279 3.50 12.21 18.12
N ALA A 280 4.11 13.16 17.39
CA ALA A 280 5.46 13.65 17.67
C ALA A 280 5.53 14.36 19.03
N GLU A 281 4.54 15.19 19.38
CA GLU A 281 4.46 15.79 20.71
C GLU A 281 4.24 14.77 21.83
N LEU A 282 3.51 13.69 21.55
CA LEU A 282 3.32 12.57 22.48
C LEU A 282 4.54 11.64 22.55
N GLY A 283 5.54 11.82 21.68
CA GLY A 283 6.73 10.96 21.62
C GLY A 283 6.44 9.55 21.10
N VAL A 284 5.36 9.34 20.35
CA VAL A 284 4.97 8.01 19.83
C VAL A 284 5.26 7.93 18.33
N PRO A 285 6.22 7.09 17.89
CA PRO A 285 6.54 6.95 16.48
C PRO A 285 5.51 6.12 15.73
N LEU A 286 5.53 6.23 14.40
CA LEU A 286 4.79 5.33 13.52
C LEU A 286 5.36 3.91 13.58
N THR A 287 4.51 2.96 13.96
CA THR A 287 4.72 1.53 13.74
C THR A 287 4.28 1.18 12.32
N LYS A 288 5.24 1.14 11.39
CA LYS A 288 4.96 0.87 9.97
C LYS A 288 4.54 -0.59 9.74
N HIS A 289 3.42 -0.81 9.07
CA HIS A 289 2.99 -2.13 8.61
C HIS A 289 2.71 -2.11 7.09
N PRO A 290 3.34 -2.98 6.28
CA PRO A 290 3.33 -2.89 4.82
C PRO A 290 2.00 -3.26 4.16
N GLY A 291 0.99 -3.69 4.93
CA GLY A 291 -0.36 -4.00 4.43
C GLY A 291 -1.34 -2.81 4.43
N PHE A 292 -0.96 -1.65 4.98
CA PHE A 292 -1.76 -0.44 4.84
C PHE A 292 -1.34 0.30 3.58
N HIS A 293 -2.28 0.60 2.68
CA HIS A 293 -1.99 1.20 1.37
C HIS A 293 -2.79 2.45 1.11
N GLN A 294 -2.06 3.56 0.91
CA GLN A 294 -2.61 4.85 0.48
C GLN A 294 -2.83 4.87 -1.05
N TYR A 295 -2.00 4.16 -1.81
CA TYR A 295 -1.87 4.22 -3.27
C TYR A 295 -2.11 5.61 -3.86
N ASP A 296 -1.27 6.57 -3.46
CA ASP A 296 -1.11 7.85 -4.17
C ASP A 296 -0.42 7.64 -5.53
N VAL A 297 -1.12 6.93 -6.42
CA VAL A 297 -0.73 6.57 -7.77
C VAL A 297 -1.95 6.69 -8.69
N TYR A 298 -1.70 6.71 -9.99
CA TYR A 298 -2.75 6.67 -11.02
C TYR A 298 -2.57 5.44 -11.91
N GLY A 299 -3.61 5.10 -12.67
CA GLY A 299 -3.55 4.01 -13.64
C GLY A 299 -3.89 2.65 -13.02
N ASP A 300 -3.19 1.61 -13.42
CA ASP A 300 -3.54 0.22 -13.12
C ASP A 300 -2.72 -0.30 -11.92
N LEU A 301 -3.41 -0.76 -10.87
CA LEU A 301 -2.81 -1.32 -9.67
C LEU A 301 -2.27 -2.76 -9.85
N LEU A 302 -2.43 -3.37 -11.03
CA LEU A 302 -1.98 -4.74 -11.31
C LEU A 302 -0.55 -5.01 -10.81
N GLY A 303 0.41 -4.15 -11.13
CA GLY A 303 1.80 -4.35 -10.74
C GLY A 303 2.04 -4.31 -9.22
N LEU A 304 1.28 -3.50 -8.48
CA LEU A 304 1.37 -3.39 -7.02
C LEU A 304 0.71 -4.60 -6.34
N LEU A 305 -0.51 -4.93 -6.75
CA LEU A 305 -1.27 -6.00 -6.14
C LEU A 305 -0.77 -7.40 -6.55
N ALA A 306 -0.25 -7.55 -7.77
CA ALA A 306 0.32 -8.82 -8.24
C ALA A 306 1.68 -9.15 -7.60
N ALA A 307 2.34 -8.15 -7.01
CA ALA A 307 3.61 -8.27 -6.31
C ALA A 307 3.50 -7.72 -4.87
N HIS A 308 2.33 -7.90 -4.24
CA HIS A 308 2.10 -7.44 -2.88
C HIS A 308 3.18 -8.01 -1.92
N PRO A 309 3.67 -7.23 -0.94
CA PRO A 309 4.64 -7.70 0.03
C PRO A 309 4.15 -8.94 0.80
N VAL A 310 5.09 -9.69 1.40
CA VAL A 310 4.80 -10.86 2.23
C VAL A 310 4.25 -10.43 3.59
N ALA A 311 3.01 -9.95 3.60
CA ALA A 311 2.28 -9.46 4.75
C ALA A 311 0.77 -9.53 4.46
N PRO A 312 -0.09 -9.57 5.50
CA PRO A 312 -1.53 -9.45 5.27
C PRO A 312 -1.83 -8.07 4.67
N ILE A 313 -2.59 -8.03 3.58
CA ILE A 313 -3.16 -6.77 3.09
C ILE A 313 -4.27 -6.32 4.06
N VAL A 314 -4.19 -5.09 4.53
CA VAL A 314 -5.05 -4.53 5.59
C VAL A 314 -6.02 -3.49 5.02
N THR A 315 -5.55 -2.65 4.10
CA THR A 315 -6.37 -1.62 3.46
C THR A 315 -6.05 -1.42 1.99
N LEU A 316 -7.01 -0.88 1.26
CA LEU A 316 -6.86 -0.34 -0.09
C LEU A 316 -7.47 1.06 -0.16
N HIS A 317 -6.68 2.01 -0.63
CA HIS A 317 -7.02 3.38 -1.00
C HIS A 317 -6.05 3.75 -2.14
N HIS A 318 -6.26 4.70 -3.05
CA HIS A 318 -7.39 5.60 -3.31
C HIS A 318 -8.18 5.11 -4.54
N LEU A 319 -9.16 4.20 -4.34
CA LEU A 319 -9.71 3.39 -5.44
C LEU A 319 -10.47 4.18 -6.51
N ASP A 320 -10.99 5.36 -6.20
CA ASP A 320 -11.75 6.19 -7.16
C ASP A 320 -10.88 6.90 -8.23
N VAL A 321 -9.56 7.02 -8.04
CA VAL A 321 -8.62 7.67 -8.98
C VAL A 321 -7.82 6.68 -9.82
N VAL A 322 -7.74 5.42 -9.40
CA VAL A 322 -7.10 4.33 -10.16
C VAL A 322 -8.11 3.61 -11.06
N GLN A 323 -7.64 2.77 -11.99
CA GLN A 323 -8.50 1.88 -12.77
C GLN A 323 -9.17 0.84 -11.86
N PRO A 324 -10.36 0.32 -12.23
CA PRO A 324 -11.00 -0.76 -11.47
C PRO A 324 -10.08 -1.99 -11.34
N LEU A 325 -10.06 -2.64 -10.17
CA LEU A 325 -9.24 -3.82 -9.91
C LEU A 325 -9.46 -4.93 -10.96
N PHE A 326 -10.71 -5.12 -11.37
CA PHE A 326 -11.08 -6.00 -12.47
C PHE A 326 -11.55 -5.14 -13.64
N PRO A 327 -10.86 -5.14 -14.80
CA PRO A 327 -11.18 -4.24 -15.90
C PRO A 327 -12.59 -4.43 -16.50
N ASN A 328 -13.19 -5.61 -16.34
CA ASN A 328 -14.55 -5.92 -16.80
C ASN A 328 -15.64 -5.71 -15.74
N ALA A 329 -15.30 -5.16 -14.56
CA ALA A 329 -16.29 -4.87 -13.54
C ALA A 329 -17.18 -3.67 -13.92
N LYS A 330 -18.46 -3.74 -13.55
CA LYS A 330 -19.45 -2.68 -13.81
C LYS A 330 -19.10 -1.34 -13.14
N SER A 331 -18.39 -1.38 -12.01
CA SER A 331 -17.94 -0.21 -11.27
C SER A 331 -16.77 -0.57 -10.36
N ARG A 332 -16.08 0.44 -9.82
CA ARG A 332 -14.98 0.22 -8.86
C ARG A 332 -15.46 -0.49 -7.57
N PRO A 333 -16.55 -0.08 -6.91
CA PRO A 333 -17.10 -0.86 -5.79
C PRO A 333 -17.49 -2.29 -6.17
N ALA A 334 -18.02 -2.53 -7.37
CA ALA A 334 -18.34 -3.88 -7.83
C ALA A 334 -17.07 -4.74 -8.04
N ALA A 335 -15.97 -4.13 -8.49
CA ALA A 335 -14.68 -4.81 -8.59
C ALA A 335 -14.17 -5.24 -7.20
N VAL A 336 -14.28 -4.37 -6.20
CA VAL A 336 -13.91 -4.71 -4.81
C VAL A 336 -14.82 -5.80 -4.26
N ARG A 337 -16.14 -5.70 -4.48
CA ARG A 337 -17.13 -6.69 -4.02
C ARG A 337 -16.82 -8.10 -4.50
N ARG A 338 -16.30 -8.26 -5.73
CA ARG A 338 -15.85 -9.55 -6.25
C ARG A 338 -14.77 -10.21 -5.38
N LEU A 339 -13.90 -9.43 -4.73
CA LEU A 339 -12.91 -9.96 -3.79
C LEU A 339 -13.59 -10.47 -2.51
N PHE A 340 -14.55 -9.70 -1.98
CA PHE A 340 -15.24 -9.98 -0.73
C PHE A 340 -16.18 -11.18 -0.83
N ASP A 341 -16.96 -11.27 -1.91
CA ASP A 341 -17.93 -12.34 -2.16
C ASP A 341 -17.26 -13.65 -2.68
N GLY A 342 -15.93 -13.73 -2.63
CA GLY A 342 -15.19 -14.85 -3.21
C GLY A 342 -13.95 -15.21 -2.39
N PRO A 343 -12.74 -14.85 -2.84
CA PRO A 343 -11.51 -15.30 -2.20
C PRO A 343 -11.38 -14.86 -0.74
N ILE A 344 -11.88 -13.67 -0.36
CA ILE A 344 -11.83 -13.19 1.03
C ILE A 344 -12.75 -14.03 1.94
N GLU A 345 -13.92 -14.44 1.46
CA GLU A 345 -14.82 -15.34 2.23
C GLU A 345 -14.19 -16.73 2.44
N LEU A 346 -13.40 -17.19 1.48
CA LEU A 346 -12.80 -18.53 1.50
C LEU A 346 -11.51 -18.60 2.33
N ASP A 347 -10.63 -17.61 2.20
CA ASP A 347 -9.35 -17.52 2.91
C ASP A 347 -8.82 -16.07 2.92
N PRO A 348 -9.26 -15.23 3.87
CA PRO A 348 -8.92 -13.81 3.89
C PRO A 348 -7.42 -13.57 4.08
N ALA A 349 -6.72 -14.49 4.77
CA ALA A 349 -5.29 -14.38 5.01
C ALA A 349 -4.46 -14.49 3.73
N GLY A 350 -4.94 -15.24 2.73
CA GLY A 350 -4.22 -15.51 1.48
C GLY A 350 -4.41 -14.46 0.38
N ILE A 351 -5.33 -13.51 0.53
CA ILE A 351 -5.66 -12.54 -0.52
C ILE A 351 -4.45 -11.68 -0.91
N MET A 352 -4.25 -11.49 -2.23
CA MET A 352 -3.11 -10.81 -2.87
C MET A 352 -1.74 -11.48 -2.69
N GLN A 353 -1.62 -12.60 -1.95
CA GLN A 353 -0.33 -13.21 -1.72
C GLN A 353 0.27 -13.79 -3.00
N GLN A 354 1.47 -13.29 -3.33
CA GLN A 354 2.19 -13.68 -4.53
C GLN A 354 3.01 -14.96 -4.29
N SER A 355 2.78 -15.97 -5.13
CA SER A 355 3.55 -17.20 -5.23
C SER A 355 4.12 -17.34 -6.65
N ILE A 356 5.37 -17.81 -6.79
CA ILE A 356 6.10 -17.85 -8.07
C ILE A 356 6.53 -19.29 -8.38
N CYS A 357 6.30 -19.71 -9.61
CA CYS A 357 6.61 -21.05 -10.13
C CYS A 357 6.95 -20.99 -11.61
N TYR A 358 7.44 -22.11 -12.13
CA TYR A 358 7.86 -22.25 -13.51
C TYR A 358 7.12 -23.40 -14.18
N ASP A 359 6.66 -23.16 -15.40
CA ASP A 359 6.27 -24.22 -16.32
C ASP A 359 7.47 -24.54 -17.20
N GLY A 360 8.25 -25.55 -16.78
CA GLY A 360 9.46 -25.97 -17.50
C GLY A 360 9.17 -26.41 -18.93
N GLY A 361 8.03 -27.09 -19.15
CA GLY A 361 7.64 -27.62 -20.46
C GLY A 361 7.43 -26.52 -21.51
N ASN A 362 6.76 -25.43 -21.12
CA ASN A 362 6.54 -24.30 -22.02
C ASN A 362 7.58 -23.16 -21.89
N ARG A 363 8.55 -23.30 -20.98
CA ARG A 363 9.48 -22.23 -20.55
C ARG A 363 8.74 -20.96 -20.15
N TRP A 364 7.77 -21.05 -19.25
CA TRP A 364 7.05 -19.89 -18.71
C TRP A 364 7.36 -19.64 -17.24
N THR A 365 7.37 -18.37 -16.85
CA THR A 365 7.32 -17.94 -15.45
C THR A 365 5.88 -17.61 -15.09
N VAL A 366 5.39 -18.19 -14.01
CA VAL A 366 4.03 -18.00 -13.51
C VAL A 366 4.09 -17.32 -12.15
N SER A 367 3.35 -16.22 -12.00
CA SER A 367 3.20 -15.50 -10.73
C SER A 367 1.72 -15.42 -10.38
N VAL A 368 1.35 -16.07 -9.29
CA VAL A 368 -0.03 -16.12 -8.78
C VAL A 368 -0.16 -15.13 -7.63
N ALA A 369 -0.93 -14.06 -7.80
CA ALA A 369 -1.42 -13.23 -6.70
C ALA A 369 -2.83 -13.71 -6.34
N TRP A 370 -2.90 -14.58 -5.33
CA TRP A 370 -4.08 -15.38 -5.08
C TRP A 370 -5.31 -14.50 -4.77
N GLY A 371 -6.44 -14.81 -5.42
CA GLY A 371 -7.69 -14.05 -5.33
C GLY A 371 -7.75 -12.80 -6.22
N PHE A 372 -6.72 -12.51 -7.02
CA PHE A 372 -6.70 -11.33 -7.89
C PHE A 372 -6.31 -11.65 -9.33
N ALA A 373 -5.04 -12.01 -9.58
CA ALA A 373 -4.53 -12.20 -10.92
C ALA A 373 -3.39 -13.23 -10.98
N VAL A 374 -3.28 -13.92 -12.11
CA VAL A 374 -2.13 -14.75 -12.47
C VAL A 374 -1.45 -14.14 -13.69
N LEU A 375 -0.13 -13.95 -13.60
CA LEU A 375 0.72 -13.45 -14.68
C LEU A 375 1.55 -14.60 -15.25
N VAL A 376 1.50 -14.79 -16.57
CA VAL A 376 2.30 -15.79 -17.29
C VAL A 376 3.23 -15.09 -18.27
N SER A 377 4.53 -15.17 -18.02
CA SER A 377 5.57 -14.54 -18.85
C SER A 377 6.33 -15.59 -19.63
N ARG A 378 6.66 -15.30 -20.89
CA ARG A 378 7.58 -16.13 -21.68
C ARG A 378 9.00 -16.02 -21.13
N GLY A 379 9.67 -17.15 -20.95
CA GLY A 379 11.01 -17.23 -20.39
C GLY A 379 11.03 -17.36 -18.87
N VAL A 380 12.24 -17.49 -18.33
CA VAL A 380 12.51 -17.67 -16.90
C VAL A 380 12.90 -16.31 -16.31
N MET A 381 12.04 -15.76 -15.46
CA MET A 381 12.32 -14.56 -14.66
C MET A 381 12.61 -14.99 -13.22
N SER A 382 13.67 -14.45 -12.62
CA SER A 382 14.03 -14.80 -11.24
C SER A 382 12.93 -14.35 -10.26
N PRO A 383 12.79 -15.01 -9.09
CA PRO A 383 11.86 -14.54 -8.07
C PRO A 383 12.17 -13.09 -7.65
N ARG A 384 13.46 -12.74 -7.48
CA ARG A 384 13.93 -11.37 -7.21
C ARG A 384 13.37 -10.33 -8.20
N GLU A 385 13.23 -10.69 -9.47
CA GLU A 385 12.64 -9.81 -10.48
C GLU A 385 11.11 -9.78 -10.42
N MET A 386 10.48 -10.93 -10.16
CA MET A 386 9.02 -11.04 -10.09
C MET A 386 8.41 -10.37 -8.86
N GLU A 387 9.17 -10.28 -7.76
CA GLU A 387 8.75 -9.57 -6.55
C GLU A 387 8.81 -8.04 -6.68
N MET A 388 9.49 -7.51 -7.71
CA MET A 388 9.46 -6.06 -7.99
C MET A 388 8.18 -5.69 -8.75
N PRO A 389 7.33 -4.79 -8.21
CA PRO A 389 6.15 -4.32 -8.90
C PRO A 389 6.47 -3.80 -10.30
N ALA A 390 5.75 -4.31 -11.30
CA ALA A 390 5.80 -3.77 -12.65
C ALA A 390 5.13 -2.39 -12.67
N ARG A 391 5.73 -1.38 -13.33
CA ARG A 391 5.16 -0.02 -13.40
C ARG A 391 3.92 0.07 -14.31
N THR A 392 2.83 -0.58 -13.92
CA THR A 392 1.49 -0.47 -14.54
C THR A 392 0.74 0.80 -14.12
N PHE A 393 1.32 1.54 -13.19
CA PHE A 393 0.81 2.75 -12.57
C PHE A 393 1.74 3.94 -12.83
N LEU A 394 1.21 5.15 -12.61
CA LEU A 394 1.93 6.42 -12.62
C LEU A 394 2.03 6.93 -11.19
N ASN A 395 3.08 7.70 -10.89
CA ASN A 395 3.18 8.36 -9.59
C ASN A 395 2.09 9.42 -9.39
N TRP A 396 1.97 9.94 -8.16
CA TRP A 396 0.95 10.94 -7.79
C TRP A 396 0.96 12.23 -8.65
N TYR A 397 2.08 12.53 -9.30
CA TYR A 397 2.23 13.67 -10.20
C TYR A 397 1.98 13.29 -11.67
N ARG A 398 1.35 12.14 -11.91
CA ARG A 398 0.99 11.58 -13.22
C ARG A 398 2.19 11.37 -14.15
N ARG A 399 3.35 11.01 -13.59
CA ARG A 399 4.56 10.66 -14.34
C ARG A 399 4.92 9.19 -14.15
N ALA A 400 5.55 8.58 -15.15
CA ALA A 400 6.03 7.19 -15.08
C ALA A 400 7.45 7.06 -14.49
N ASP A 401 7.92 8.09 -13.77
CA ASP A 401 9.27 8.16 -13.22
C ASP A 401 9.41 7.20 -12.02
N TYR A 402 10.45 6.35 -12.07
CA TYR A 402 10.70 5.35 -11.05
C TYR A 402 11.29 5.93 -9.76
N THR A 403 11.91 7.12 -9.81
CA THR A 403 12.54 7.76 -8.64
C THR A 403 11.52 8.36 -7.68
N ALA A 404 10.25 8.44 -8.10
CA ALA A 404 9.17 9.05 -7.32
C ALA A 404 8.43 8.07 -6.41
N TYR A 405 8.84 6.79 -6.34
CA TYR A 405 8.22 5.76 -5.52
C TYR A 405 9.05 5.46 -4.27
N ALA A 406 8.40 5.16 -3.15
CA ALA A 406 9.07 4.81 -1.89
C ALA A 406 9.57 3.34 -1.84
N PHE A 407 9.69 2.68 -2.99
CA PHE A 407 10.06 1.28 -3.17
C PHE A 407 10.58 1.03 -4.59
N ASN A 408 11.27 -0.10 -4.78
CA ASN A 408 11.81 -0.49 -6.08
C ASN A 408 10.68 -0.93 -7.03
N THR A 409 10.78 -0.56 -8.31
CA THR A 409 9.85 -0.99 -9.35
C THR A 409 10.64 -1.47 -10.57
N ARG A 410 10.01 -2.31 -11.41
CA ARG A 410 10.58 -2.73 -12.69
C ARG A 410 9.84 -2.08 -13.88
N PRO A 411 10.53 -1.74 -14.98
CA PRO A 411 9.88 -1.23 -16.18
C PRO A 411 8.89 -2.25 -16.77
N LEU A 412 7.89 -1.76 -17.50
CA LEU A 412 7.11 -2.65 -18.37
C LEU A 412 7.97 -3.11 -19.54
N ALA A 413 7.72 -4.35 -19.97
CA ALA A 413 8.33 -4.90 -21.19
C ALA A 413 8.04 -3.99 -22.40
N ARG A 414 9.11 -3.56 -23.08
CA ARG A 414 9.01 -2.73 -24.29
C ARG A 414 8.48 -3.54 -25.48
N SER A 415 8.96 -4.76 -25.64
CA SER A 415 8.50 -5.67 -26.69
C SER A 415 7.15 -6.30 -26.31
N PRO A 416 6.15 -6.31 -27.21
CA PRO A 416 4.90 -7.05 -26.99
C PRO A 416 5.11 -8.53 -26.64
N CYS A 417 6.17 -9.15 -27.15
CA CYS A 417 6.50 -10.56 -26.90
C CYS A 417 6.93 -10.86 -25.47
N GLN A 418 7.46 -9.86 -24.78
CA GLN A 418 7.88 -9.93 -23.39
C GLN A 418 6.77 -9.55 -22.40
N LYS A 419 5.64 -9.00 -22.88
CA LYS A 419 4.54 -8.63 -21.99
C LYS A 419 3.89 -9.89 -21.42
N PRO A 420 3.70 -9.99 -20.10
CA PRO A 420 2.99 -11.12 -19.52
C PRO A 420 1.56 -11.20 -20.07
N ALA A 421 1.07 -12.42 -20.26
CA ALA A 421 -0.36 -12.67 -20.36
C ALA A 421 -0.98 -12.55 -18.95
N VAL A 422 -2.11 -11.86 -18.85
CA VAL A 422 -2.78 -11.55 -17.59
C VAL A 422 -4.08 -12.32 -17.51
N TYR A 423 -4.29 -13.01 -16.39
CA TYR A 423 -5.51 -13.77 -16.11
C TYR A 423 -6.12 -13.24 -14.81
N TYR A 424 -7.29 -12.63 -14.87
CA TYR A 424 -7.97 -12.11 -13.69
C TYR A 424 -8.90 -13.15 -13.08
N LEU A 425 -9.06 -13.12 -11.76
CA LEU A 425 -10.00 -13.98 -11.05
C LEU A 425 -11.38 -13.90 -11.70
N SER A 426 -11.92 -15.05 -12.09
CA SER A 426 -13.27 -15.18 -12.65
C SER A 426 -14.27 -15.71 -11.63
N SER A 427 -13.89 -16.75 -10.87
CA SER A 427 -14.70 -17.34 -9.81
C SER A 427 -13.83 -17.93 -8.69
N ALA A 428 -14.43 -18.08 -7.50
CA ALA A 428 -13.81 -18.68 -6.33
C ALA A 428 -14.86 -19.56 -5.63
N ARG A 429 -14.50 -20.78 -5.24
CA ARG A 429 -15.39 -21.68 -4.49
C ARG A 429 -14.62 -22.62 -3.57
N ARG A 430 -15.30 -23.12 -2.54
CA ARG A 430 -14.81 -24.25 -1.74
C ARG A 430 -15.05 -25.57 -2.49
N ALA A 431 -14.18 -26.54 -2.31
CA ALA A 431 -14.29 -27.90 -2.82
C ALA A 431 -13.68 -28.89 -1.82
N ALA A 432 -14.11 -30.16 -1.88
CA ALA A 432 -13.41 -31.23 -1.18
C ALA A 432 -12.07 -31.51 -1.86
N ALA A 433 -10.99 -31.60 -1.08
CA ALA A 433 -9.68 -32.01 -1.59
C ALA A 433 -9.66 -33.52 -1.87
N LEU A 434 -8.88 -33.95 -2.88
CA LEU A 434 -8.73 -35.37 -3.25
C LEU A 434 -8.24 -36.26 -2.09
N ARG A 435 -7.54 -35.68 -1.10
CA ARG A 435 -6.99 -36.37 0.07
C ARG A 435 -7.76 -36.07 1.38
N GLY A 436 -9.00 -35.60 1.27
CA GLY A 436 -9.78 -35.13 2.40
C GLY A 436 -9.42 -33.73 2.87
N GLY A 437 -10.37 -33.09 3.55
CA GLY A 437 -10.31 -31.68 3.94
C GLY A 437 -10.77 -30.71 2.86
N ASP A 438 -10.82 -29.43 3.23
CA ASP A 438 -11.28 -28.37 2.34
C ASP A 438 -10.13 -27.82 1.48
N THR A 439 -10.44 -27.54 0.22
CA THR A 439 -9.60 -26.75 -0.68
C THR A 439 -10.40 -25.62 -1.29
N THR A 440 -9.72 -24.54 -1.66
CA THR A 440 -10.29 -23.49 -2.49
C THR A 440 -9.92 -23.76 -3.95
N VAL A 441 -10.89 -23.56 -4.83
CA VAL A 441 -10.69 -23.63 -6.28
C VAL A 441 -11.01 -22.24 -6.82
N THR A 442 -9.98 -21.56 -7.32
CA THR A 442 -10.11 -20.25 -7.95
C THR A 442 -9.80 -20.37 -9.44
N ARG A 443 -10.67 -19.83 -10.29
CA ARG A 443 -10.52 -19.80 -11.74
C ARG A 443 -10.12 -18.41 -12.17
N TYR A 444 -9.19 -18.30 -13.11
CA TYR A 444 -8.72 -17.05 -13.67
C TYR A 444 -8.87 -17.10 -15.18
N GLU A 445 -9.44 -16.05 -15.76
CA GLU A 445 -9.71 -15.93 -17.18
C GLU A 445 -8.81 -14.90 -17.82
N ARG A 446 -8.36 -15.22 -19.04
CA ARG A 446 -7.48 -14.34 -19.78
C ARG A 446 -8.14 -12.98 -20.01
N TRP A 447 -7.36 -11.93 -19.83
CA TRP A 447 -7.78 -10.57 -20.15
C TRP A 447 -6.84 -9.92 -21.15
N ARG A 448 -7.45 -9.28 -22.16
CA ARG A 448 -6.80 -8.44 -23.15
C ARG A 448 -7.69 -7.23 -23.42
N ARG A 449 -7.10 -6.09 -23.78
CA ARG A 449 -7.89 -4.98 -24.30
C ARG A 449 -8.49 -5.39 -25.65
N ALA A 450 -9.71 -4.96 -25.94
CA ALA A 450 -10.43 -5.36 -27.16
C ALA A 450 -9.63 -5.14 -28.45
N ASN A 451 -8.76 -4.12 -28.47
CA ASN A 451 -7.95 -3.75 -29.63
C ASN A 451 -6.46 -4.10 -29.48
N GLU A 452 -6.07 -4.89 -28.47
CA GLU A 452 -4.68 -5.30 -28.28
C GLU A 452 -4.33 -6.49 -29.18
N THR A 453 -3.69 -6.20 -30.31
CA THR A 453 -3.02 -7.22 -31.11
C THR A 453 -1.60 -7.43 -30.58
N ARG A 454 -1.22 -8.69 -30.32
CA ARG A 454 0.19 -9.04 -30.10
C ARG A 454 0.73 -9.69 -31.36
N PRO A 455 1.88 -9.23 -31.89
CA PRO A 455 2.48 -9.83 -33.06
C PRO A 455 2.89 -11.28 -32.78
N ALA A 456 2.95 -12.10 -33.83
CA ALA A 456 3.59 -13.40 -33.73
C ALA A 456 5.07 -13.22 -33.36
N CYS A 457 5.47 -13.78 -32.24
CA CYS A 457 6.82 -13.68 -31.73
C CYS A 457 7.66 -14.80 -32.32
N ARG A 458 8.75 -14.46 -33.03
CA ARG A 458 9.72 -15.44 -33.57
C ARG A 458 10.64 -15.98 -32.48
N TRP A 459 10.06 -16.44 -31.38
CA TRP A 459 10.76 -17.02 -30.24
C TRP A 459 10.49 -18.52 -30.24
N ASN A 460 11.50 -19.32 -29.92
CA ASN A 460 11.32 -20.76 -29.69
C ASN A 460 10.71 -21.02 -28.29
N ILE A 461 9.66 -20.28 -27.93
CA ILE A 461 8.95 -20.32 -26.64
C ILE A 461 7.46 -20.24 -26.94
N ALA A 462 6.72 -21.25 -26.50
CA ALA A 462 5.27 -21.32 -26.68
C ALA A 462 4.59 -20.01 -26.25
N ASP A 463 3.56 -19.59 -26.98
CA ASP A 463 2.78 -18.38 -26.63
C ASP A 463 1.70 -18.69 -25.60
N PRO A 464 1.74 -18.15 -24.37
CA PRO A 464 0.61 -18.29 -23.45
C PRO A 464 -0.71 -17.86 -24.09
N ASP A 465 -0.69 -16.80 -24.91
CA ASP A 465 -1.88 -16.29 -25.60
C ASP A 465 -2.40 -17.23 -26.72
N ALA A 466 -1.61 -18.18 -27.22
CA ALA A 466 -2.11 -19.18 -28.17
C ALA A 466 -2.69 -20.42 -27.47
N HIS A 467 -2.14 -20.78 -26.30
CA HIS A 467 -2.32 -22.10 -25.69
C HIS A 467 -3.15 -22.13 -24.41
N LEU A 468 -3.27 -21.01 -23.68
CA LEU A 468 -3.81 -21.02 -22.32
C LEU A 468 -4.96 -20.02 -22.15
N ASP A 469 -6.21 -20.48 -22.07
CA ASP A 469 -7.38 -19.60 -21.96
C ASP A 469 -7.73 -19.30 -20.50
N HIS A 470 -7.49 -20.27 -19.61
CA HIS A 470 -7.81 -20.13 -18.21
C HIS A 470 -6.86 -20.91 -17.30
N ILE A 471 -6.78 -20.45 -16.05
CA ILE A 471 -5.92 -21.01 -15.02
C ILE A 471 -6.80 -21.39 -13.83
N VAL A 472 -6.59 -22.59 -13.30
CA VAL A 472 -7.22 -23.06 -12.07
C VAL A 472 -6.16 -23.12 -10.98
N VAL A 473 -6.35 -22.38 -9.89
CA VAL A 473 -5.48 -22.44 -8.72
C VAL A 473 -6.21 -23.16 -7.59
N LEU A 474 -5.61 -24.26 -7.16
CA LEU A 474 -5.98 -25.02 -5.98
C LEU A 474 -5.17 -24.47 -4.79
N LYS A 475 -5.85 -24.16 -3.69
CA LYS A 475 -5.18 -23.69 -2.48
C LYS A 475 -5.93 -24.17 -1.24
N LYS A 476 -5.22 -24.83 -0.32
CA LYS A 476 -5.76 -25.12 1.01
C LYS A 476 -5.96 -23.81 1.81
N PRO A 477 -7.15 -23.54 2.39
CA PRO A 477 -7.34 -22.41 3.30
C PRO A 477 -6.35 -22.47 4.47
N ASP A 478 -5.83 -21.32 4.88
CA ASP A 478 -4.82 -21.24 5.93
C ASP A 478 -5.03 -19.98 6.80
N PRO A 479 -6.03 -20.00 7.71
CA PRO A 479 -6.34 -18.84 8.54
C PRO A 479 -5.17 -18.41 9.44
N GLY A 480 -4.28 -19.34 9.80
CA GLY A 480 -3.07 -19.08 10.59
C GLY A 480 -1.83 -18.74 9.75
N LEU A 481 -1.99 -18.33 8.48
CA LEU A 481 -0.87 -18.01 7.58
C LEU A 481 0.13 -17.03 8.21
N TRP A 482 -0.39 -16.07 8.98
CA TRP A 482 0.36 -14.95 9.54
C TRP A 482 0.77 -15.12 11.01
N ASP A 483 0.45 -16.26 11.61
CA ASP A 483 0.92 -16.66 12.95
C ASP A 483 2.36 -17.18 12.89
N ARG A 484 2.83 -17.52 11.68
CA ARG A 484 4.18 -17.98 11.39
C ARG A 484 5.05 -16.83 10.89
N SER A 485 6.37 -17.05 10.84
CA SER A 485 7.30 -16.10 10.24
C SER A 485 6.90 -15.79 8.79
N PRO A 486 6.91 -14.50 8.36
CA PRO A 486 6.50 -14.14 7.01
C PRO A 486 7.29 -14.89 5.93
N ARG A 487 6.59 -15.70 5.13
CA ARG A 487 7.11 -16.42 3.98
C ARG A 487 6.01 -16.58 2.94
N ARG A 488 6.35 -16.44 1.66
CA ARG A 488 5.41 -16.72 0.55
C ARG A 488 5.01 -18.19 0.56
N ASN A 489 3.79 -18.47 0.13
CA ASN A 489 3.42 -19.83 -0.25
C ASN A 489 4.21 -20.25 -1.50
N CYS A 490 4.44 -21.55 -1.63
CA CYS A 490 5.05 -22.14 -2.80
C CYS A 490 3.99 -22.44 -3.85
N CYS A 491 4.36 -22.26 -5.12
CA CYS A 491 3.52 -22.54 -6.27
C CYS A 491 4.06 -23.76 -7.04
N ARG A 492 3.17 -24.64 -7.53
CA ARG A 492 3.52 -25.83 -8.31
C ARG A 492 2.58 -25.96 -9.50
N VAL A 493 3.12 -26.02 -10.71
CA VAL A 493 2.32 -26.29 -11.92
C VAL A 493 2.00 -27.79 -11.96
N LEU A 494 0.73 -28.15 -11.83
CA LEU A 494 0.27 -29.54 -11.82
C LEU A 494 0.00 -30.05 -13.24
N SER A 495 -0.59 -29.20 -14.08
CA SER A 495 -0.86 -29.48 -15.48
C SER A 495 -0.75 -28.19 -16.29
N SER A 496 -0.30 -28.30 -17.53
CA SER A 496 -0.23 -27.18 -18.47
C SER A 496 -0.51 -27.67 -19.90
N PRO A 497 -1.17 -26.88 -20.75
CA PRO A 497 -1.34 -27.21 -22.16
C PRO A 497 0.03 -27.36 -22.84
N LYS A 498 0.19 -28.36 -23.69
CA LYS A 498 1.42 -28.56 -24.48
C LYS A 498 1.21 -28.08 -25.91
N GLU A 499 2.24 -27.45 -26.48
CA GLU A 499 2.28 -27.09 -27.90
C GLU A 499 2.05 -28.36 -28.77
N GLY A 500 1.26 -28.22 -29.84
CA GLY A 500 0.97 -29.31 -30.79
C GLY A 500 -0.28 -30.18 -30.49
N LYS A 501 -0.86 -30.12 -29.28
CA LYS A 501 -2.13 -30.81 -29.00
C LYS A 501 -3.33 -30.01 -29.50
N LYS A 502 -3.70 -30.17 -30.77
CA LYS A 502 -4.97 -29.64 -31.31
C LYS A 502 -6.15 -30.28 -30.57
N GLY A 503 -7.10 -29.46 -30.11
CA GLY A 503 -8.30 -29.90 -29.39
C GLY A 503 -8.10 -30.22 -27.89
N GLY A 504 -6.94 -29.93 -27.32
CA GLY A 504 -6.68 -30.12 -25.89
C GLY A 504 -7.31 -29.04 -25.01
N ASP A 505 -7.57 -29.39 -23.75
CA ASP A 505 -8.00 -28.46 -22.70
C ASP A 505 -6.96 -27.33 -22.53
N LYS A 506 -7.36 -26.08 -22.78
CA LYS A 506 -6.50 -24.88 -22.70
C LYS A 506 -6.41 -24.35 -21.27
N THR A 507 -6.14 -25.26 -20.34
CA THR A 507 -6.17 -25.04 -18.90
C THR A 507 -4.85 -25.38 -18.25
N MET A 508 -4.33 -24.45 -17.46
CA MET A 508 -3.24 -24.72 -16.52
C MET A 508 -3.83 -24.91 -15.12
N THR A 509 -3.42 -25.98 -14.45
CA THR A 509 -3.78 -26.21 -13.04
C THR A 509 -2.54 -25.98 -12.17
N ILE A 510 -2.70 -25.19 -11.12
CA ILE A 510 -1.63 -24.79 -10.21
C ILE A 510 -2.04 -25.13 -8.78
N ASP A 511 -1.12 -25.65 -7.99
CA ASP A 511 -1.24 -25.78 -6.54
C ASP A 511 -0.47 -24.65 -5.86
N VAL A 512 -1.12 -23.95 -4.93
CA VAL A 512 -0.51 -22.93 -4.06
C VAL A 512 -0.73 -23.33 -2.61
N GLY A 513 0.34 -23.42 -1.84
CA GLY A 513 0.25 -23.75 -0.42
C GLY A 513 1.57 -23.59 0.31
N VAL A 514 1.60 -24.03 1.57
CA VAL A 514 2.80 -23.97 2.40
C VAL A 514 3.96 -24.70 1.69
N CYS A 515 5.13 -24.08 1.71
CA CYS A 515 6.34 -24.66 1.16
C CYS A 515 6.74 -25.92 1.94
N ARG A 516 7.13 -26.96 1.22
CA ARG A 516 7.74 -28.16 1.80
C ARG A 516 9.14 -27.82 2.31
N ASP A 517 9.66 -28.70 3.16
CA ASP A 517 11.03 -28.58 3.66
C ASP A 517 12.02 -28.54 2.49
N GLY A 518 12.89 -27.52 2.49
CA GLY A 518 13.86 -27.29 1.42
C GLY A 518 13.29 -26.78 0.09
N GLU A 519 11.98 -26.53 -0.03
CA GLU A 519 11.40 -26.08 -1.30
C GLU A 519 11.69 -24.60 -1.60
N PHE A 520 12.15 -24.35 -2.82
CA PHE A 520 12.35 -23.02 -3.41
C PHE A 520 11.92 -23.02 -4.88
N SER A 521 11.60 -21.84 -5.42
CA SER A 521 11.21 -21.69 -6.83
C SER A 521 12.42 -21.95 -7.73
N GLN A 522 12.41 -23.07 -8.46
CA GLN A 522 13.43 -23.41 -9.45
C GLN A 522 12.77 -23.89 -10.75
N VAL A 523 13.49 -23.69 -11.86
CA VAL A 523 13.13 -24.31 -13.14
C VAL A 523 13.44 -25.80 -13.01
N VAL A 524 12.42 -26.65 -13.13
CA VAL A 524 12.56 -28.11 -13.21
C VAL A 524 12.42 -28.55 -14.66
#